data_AF-A0A934KFA4-F1
#
_entry.id   AF-A0A934KFA4-F1
#
_cell.length_a   1.000
_cell.length_b   1.000
_cell.length_c   1.000
_cell.angle_alpha   90.00
_cell.angle_beta   90.00
_cell.angle_gamma   90.00
#
_symmetry.space_group_name_H-M   'P 1'
#
loop_
_entity.id
_entity.type
_entity.pdbx_description
1 polymer ?
#
loop_
_entity_poly.entity_id
_entity_poly.type
_entity_poly.pdbx_seq_one_letter_code
_entity_poly.pdbx_strand_id
1 'polypeptide(L)'
;MIDQEGADSAEGGGFDPIPLLPRGALVFESIPLRAIVVEALTPAIGDGTLVVRDGERGAVILVRGGTVLEAHILDGDGSRTGSGLLREIQTWGDASVWAERLGSSLVDLCGTLLHGDTLYDDLRLSWTHWPSLLADLGRRRGAYVVEITTPVGRGVTCMADGRQALSYTDIHPSLGDPALLEAMASNKEGMVRVRRVAADQFQVELELDGAAQGHAGRDGAGPRPAAPTGAPATDGSTPPVPRATDTEERSVPSRQWPSTTWNRTDPAGEADEAAEADLTADATEAGALTDVAWVPPWEARWRDAPEPTAEPATTAPTYAQWKVNTVAVPSGPVTVGEVLDHLRRIAQRRLQRSASRVETVLDEGAQEQRPVGPVLDEIRAMSIRGVMPATVADMVDEMIAAVEQRPG
;
A
#
# COMPACT_ATOMS: atom_id res chain seq x y z
N MET A 1 -23.18 15.30 41.68
CA MET A 1 -24.00 15.76 40.54
C MET A 1 -23.05 16.35 39.51
N ILE A 2 -22.32 15.47 38.84
CA ILE A 2 -21.69 15.70 37.54
C ILE A 2 -22.04 14.40 36.83
N ASP A 3 -23.02 14.48 35.93
CA ASP A 3 -23.55 13.34 35.21
C ASP A 3 -22.51 12.83 34.22
N GLN A 4 -22.11 11.58 34.43
CA GLN A 4 -21.66 10.69 33.38
C GLN A 4 -22.92 10.21 32.65
N GLU A 5 -23.17 10.75 31.46
CA GLU A 5 -24.16 10.21 30.54
C GLU A 5 -23.54 10.07 29.15
N GLY A 6 -23.38 8.82 28.73
CA GLY A 6 -23.93 8.32 27.47
C GLY A 6 -23.20 8.61 26.16
N ALA A 7 -22.34 7.68 25.76
CA ALA A 7 -22.30 7.04 24.44
C ALA A 7 -21.02 6.16 24.43
N ASP A 8 -21.01 4.86 24.68
CA ASP A 8 -21.95 3.80 24.29
C ASP A 8 -22.51 3.98 22.87
N SER A 9 -21.58 3.98 21.92
CA SER A 9 -21.82 3.77 20.50
C SER A 9 -20.56 3.17 19.88
N ALA A 10 -20.26 1.93 20.25
CA ALA A 10 -19.28 1.08 19.54
C ALA A 10 -19.73 -0.38 19.45
N GLU A 11 -21.02 -0.66 19.63
CA GLU A 11 -21.64 -1.90 19.14
C GLU A 11 -22.10 -1.69 17.69
N GLY A 12 -21.10 -1.65 16.82
CA GLY A 12 -21.25 -1.49 15.38
C GLY A 12 -19.94 -1.84 14.70
N GLY A 13 -19.32 -2.96 15.09
CA GLY A 13 -18.03 -3.44 14.59
C GLY A 13 -18.12 -3.97 13.15
N GLY A 14 -18.69 -3.17 12.25
CA GLY A 14 -18.70 -3.40 10.82
C GLY A 14 -17.41 -2.91 10.18
N PHE A 15 -17.07 -3.50 9.04
CA PHE A 15 -16.02 -2.97 8.19
C PHE A 15 -16.36 -1.55 7.74
N ASP A 16 -15.33 -0.72 7.64
CA ASP A 16 -15.42 0.53 6.88
C ASP A 16 -15.95 0.23 5.46
N PRO A 17 -17.02 0.92 5.00
CA PRO A 17 -17.55 0.70 3.66
C PRO A 17 -16.55 1.11 2.57
N ILE A 18 -15.67 2.07 2.84
CA ILE A 18 -14.60 2.41 1.90
C ILE A 18 -13.47 1.38 2.05
N PRO A 19 -13.11 0.65 0.98
CA PRO A 19 -11.98 -0.26 1.05
C PRO A 19 -10.69 0.49 1.36
N LEU A 20 -9.74 -0.19 1.98
CA LEU A 20 -8.44 0.44 2.23
C LEU A 20 -7.76 0.70 0.87
N LEU A 21 -7.62 1.97 0.51
CA LEU A 21 -6.96 2.41 -0.72
C LEU A 21 -5.46 2.61 -0.49
N PRO A 22 -4.60 2.35 -1.49
CA PRO A 22 -3.21 2.79 -1.43
C PRO A 22 -3.15 4.31 -1.27
N ARG A 23 -2.15 4.80 -0.54
CA ARG A 23 -2.00 6.24 -0.29
C ARG A 23 -0.92 6.86 -1.15
N GLY A 24 -1.18 8.09 -1.56
CA GLY A 24 -0.34 8.89 -2.43
C GLY A 24 0.28 10.09 -1.74
N ALA A 25 0.70 11.07 -2.55
CA ALA A 25 1.10 12.37 -2.04
C ALA A 25 -0.14 13.17 -1.63
N LEU A 26 -0.26 13.51 -0.35
CA LEU A 26 -1.38 14.30 0.16
C LEU A 26 -1.43 15.67 -0.54
N VAL A 27 -2.60 16.02 -1.09
CA VAL A 27 -2.88 17.35 -1.65
C VAL A 27 -3.47 18.24 -0.57
N PHE A 28 -4.50 17.74 0.11
CA PHE A 28 -5.06 18.33 1.32
C PHE A 28 -5.85 17.26 2.10
N GLU A 29 -6.15 17.58 3.36
CA GLU A 29 -6.92 16.73 4.25
C GLU A 29 -8.09 17.48 4.88
N SER A 30 -9.18 16.74 5.10
CA SER A 30 -10.30 17.15 5.95
C SER A 30 -10.89 18.54 5.65
N ILE A 31 -11.05 18.87 4.37
CA ILE A 31 -11.71 20.11 3.96
C ILE A 31 -13.22 19.85 3.82
N PRO A 32 -14.10 20.73 4.36
CA PRO A 32 -15.54 20.59 4.17
C PRO A 32 -15.91 20.56 2.69
N LEU A 33 -16.74 19.60 2.28
CA LEU A 33 -17.11 19.40 0.87
C LEU A 33 -17.74 20.66 0.27
N ARG A 34 -18.55 21.39 1.04
CA ARG A 34 -19.16 22.67 0.63
C ARG A 34 -18.16 23.76 0.24
N ALA A 35 -16.89 23.63 0.64
CA ALA A 35 -15.82 24.56 0.27
C ALA A 35 -15.09 24.13 -1.02
N ILE A 36 -15.44 22.99 -1.60
CA ILE A 36 -14.74 22.39 -2.75
C ILE A 36 -15.69 22.31 -3.93
N VAL A 37 -15.21 22.79 -5.07
CA VAL A 37 -15.80 22.49 -6.38
C VAL A 37 -14.94 21.38 -7.00
N VAL A 38 -15.42 20.13 -6.94
CA VAL A 38 -14.62 18.94 -7.31
C VAL A 38 -14.05 19.07 -8.72
N GLU A 39 -14.87 19.47 -9.69
CA GLU A 39 -14.46 19.60 -11.10
C GLU A 39 -13.38 20.68 -11.31
N ALA A 40 -13.38 21.73 -10.50
CA ALA A 40 -12.34 22.77 -10.57
C ALA A 40 -11.02 22.30 -9.92
N LEU A 41 -11.10 21.33 -9.01
CA LEU A 41 -9.96 20.78 -8.29
C LEU A 41 -9.26 19.65 -9.06
N THR A 42 -9.97 18.89 -9.89
CA THR A 42 -9.39 17.74 -10.59
C THR A 42 -8.13 18.07 -11.40
N PRO A 43 -8.02 19.20 -12.13
CA PRO A 43 -6.79 19.52 -12.87
C PRO A 43 -5.59 19.74 -11.95
N ALA A 44 -5.84 20.27 -10.75
CA ALA A 44 -4.80 20.47 -9.77
C ALA A 44 -4.32 19.14 -9.21
N ILE A 45 -5.15 18.10 -9.12
CA ILE A 45 -4.79 16.75 -8.65
C ILE A 45 -3.93 16.04 -9.70
N GLY A 46 -4.38 16.02 -10.97
CA GLY A 46 -3.75 15.23 -12.03
C GLY A 46 -4.26 13.78 -12.00
N ASP A 47 -3.45 12.84 -11.54
CA ASP A 47 -3.88 11.47 -11.24
C ASP A 47 -4.03 11.32 -9.72
N GLY A 48 -5.14 10.73 -9.25
CA GLY A 48 -5.38 10.65 -7.82
C GLY A 48 -6.77 10.19 -7.40
N THR A 49 -7.03 10.37 -6.12
CA THR A 49 -8.31 10.06 -5.46
C THR A 49 -8.78 11.27 -4.66
N LEU A 50 -10.10 11.46 -4.61
CA LEU A 50 -10.74 12.18 -3.53
C LEU A 50 -11.57 11.20 -2.73
N VAL A 51 -11.36 11.19 -1.41
CA VAL A 51 -12.19 10.43 -0.48
C VAL A 51 -13.09 11.43 0.23
N VAL A 52 -14.40 11.17 0.22
CA VAL A 52 -15.42 11.98 0.88
C VAL A 52 -16.02 11.14 2.00
N ARG A 53 -16.12 11.69 3.22
CA ARG A 53 -16.74 11.02 4.36
C ARG A 53 -17.87 11.86 4.90
N ASP A 54 -19.00 11.22 5.17
CA ASP A 54 -20.16 11.84 5.79
C ASP A 54 -20.82 10.85 6.77
N GLY A 55 -20.37 10.86 8.03
CA GLY A 55 -20.76 9.85 9.01
C GLY A 55 -20.33 8.45 8.57
N GLU A 56 -21.29 7.52 8.50
CA GLU A 56 -21.06 6.13 8.11
C GLU A 56 -21.01 5.90 6.60
N ARG A 57 -21.43 6.87 5.78
CA ARG A 57 -21.34 6.78 4.32
C ARG A 57 -20.05 7.43 3.81
N GLY A 58 -19.55 6.89 2.71
CA GLY A 58 -18.33 7.33 2.05
C GLY A 58 -18.54 7.50 0.56
N ALA A 59 -17.67 8.28 -0.07
CA ALA A 59 -17.54 8.26 -1.51
C ALA A 59 -16.06 8.33 -1.92
N VAL A 60 -15.74 7.70 -3.04
CA VAL A 60 -14.42 7.77 -3.66
C VAL A 60 -14.58 8.27 -5.08
N ILE A 61 -13.84 9.32 -5.41
CA ILE A 61 -13.81 9.92 -6.74
C ILE A 61 -12.42 9.69 -7.30
N LEU A 62 -12.32 8.95 -8.40
CA LEU A 62 -11.07 8.72 -9.09
C LEU A 62 -10.83 9.84 -10.11
N VAL A 63 -9.60 10.34 -10.16
CA VAL A 63 -9.18 11.38 -11.08
C VAL A 63 -8.05 10.84 -11.94
N ARG A 64 -8.16 11.02 -13.25
CA ARG A 64 -7.13 10.67 -14.22
C ARG A 64 -6.89 11.84 -15.17
N GLY A 65 -5.63 12.20 -15.37
CA GLY A 65 -5.21 13.28 -16.26
C GLY A 65 -5.88 14.62 -15.97
N GLY A 66 -6.27 14.87 -14.71
CA GLY A 66 -6.96 16.08 -14.31
C GLY A 66 -8.48 16.07 -14.50
N THR A 67 -9.07 14.92 -14.84
CA THR A 67 -10.51 14.76 -15.08
C THR A 67 -11.09 13.68 -14.18
N VAL A 68 -12.36 13.81 -13.79
CA VAL A 68 -13.06 12.76 -13.06
C VAL A 68 -13.17 11.54 -13.97
N LEU A 69 -12.56 10.43 -13.54
CA LEU A 69 -12.66 9.14 -14.21
C LEU A 69 -13.99 8.47 -13.84
N GLU A 70 -14.25 8.36 -12.53
CA GLU A 70 -15.46 7.76 -11.98
C GLU A 70 -15.68 8.19 -10.52
N ALA A 71 -16.90 7.97 -10.03
CA ALA A 71 -17.27 8.23 -8.64
C ALA A 71 -18.07 7.05 -8.11
N HIS A 72 -17.76 6.64 -6.88
CA HIS A 72 -18.41 5.57 -6.15
C HIS A 72 -18.97 6.12 -4.85
N ILE A 73 -20.23 5.83 -4.55
CA ILE A 73 -20.79 5.99 -3.21
C ILE A 73 -20.74 4.62 -2.55
N LEU A 74 -20.14 4.56 -1.36
CA LEU A 74 -20.00 3.35 -0.57
C LEU A 74 -20.76 3.54 0.74
N ASP A 75 -21.78 2.73 0.92
CA ASP A 75 -22.57 2.64 2.13
C ASP A 75 -22.58 1.19 2.63
N GLY A 76 -23.17 0.93 3.81
CA GLY A 76 -23.25 -0.42 4.37
C GLY A 76 -23.98 -1.43 3.48
N ASP A 77 -24.74 -0.96 2.48
CA ASP A 77 -25.52 -1.78 1.56
C ASP A 77 -24.77 -2.11 0.26
N GLY A 78 -23.62 -1.47 0.00
CA GLY A 78 -22.72 -1.80 -1.10
C GLY A 78 -22.07 -0.60 -1.77
N SER A 79 -21.58 -0.82 -2.99
CA SER A 79 -21.00 0.22 -3.84
C SER A 79 -21.98 0.60 -4.97
N ARG A 80 -22.22 1.90 -5.13
CA ARG A 80 -22.99 2.48 -6.24
C ARG A 80 -22.03 3.26 -7.15
N THR A 81 -22.08 2.96 -8.45
CA THR A 81 -21.38 3.70 -9.51
C THR A 81 -22.37 4.21 -10.56
N GLY A 82 -22.03 5.30 -11.26
CA GLY A 82 -22.83 5.82 -12.36
C GLY A 82 -22.83 7.34 -12.55
N SER A 83 -23.43 7.76 -13.67
CA SER A 83 -23.59 9.17 -14.01
C SER A 83 -24.52 9.88 -13.01
N GLY A 84 -24.07 11.00 -12.46
CA GLY A 84 -24.86 11.83 -11.54
C GLY A 84 -24.50 11.67 -10.05
N LEU A 85 -23.73 10.65 -9.69
CA LEU A 85 -23.26 10.46 -8.30
C LEU A 85 -22.43 11.64 -7.80
N LEU A 86 -21.62 12.26 -8.67
CA LEU A 86 -20.86 13.44 -8.29
C LEU A 86 -21.76 14.59 -7.80
N ARG A 87 -22.92 14.78 -8.45
CA ARG A 87 -23.90 15.78 -8.05
C ARG A 87 -24.57 15.40 -6.73
N GLU A 88 -24.86 14.11 -6.53
CA GLU A 88 -25.39 13.59 -5.26
C GLU A 88 -24.40 13.83 -4.11
N ILE A 89 -23.14 13.46 -4.28
CA ILE A 89 -22.05 13.65 -3.31
C ILE A 89 -21.96 15.13 -2.94
N GLN A 90 -21.98 16.05 -3.90
CA GLN A 90 -21.91 17.50 -3.66
C GLN A 90 -23.06 18.06 -2.79
N THR A 91 -24.14 17.31 -2.58
CA THR A 91 -25.23 17.73 -1.67
C THR A 91 -24.98 17.34 -0.20
N TRP A 92 -23.90 16.62 0.11
CA TRP A 92 -23.59 16.18 1.47
C TRP A 92 -23.03 17.35 2.29
N GLY A 93 -23.88 17.94 3.15
CA GLY A 93 -23.62 19.21 3.83
C GLY A 93 -22.53 19.17 4.91
N ASP A 94 -22.38 18.02 5.58
CA ASP A 94 -21.43 17.80 6.68
C ASP A 94 -20.22 16.96 6.26
N ALA A 95 -20.13 16.65 4.96
CA ALA A 95 -19.06 15.84 4.44
C ALA A 95 -17.69 16.54 4.50
N SER A 96 -16.66 15.75 4.77
CA SER A 96 -15.25 16.15 4.69
C SER A 96 -14.56 15.43 3.53
N VAL A 97 -13.57 16.08 2.93
CA VAL A 97 -12.87 15.60 1.74
C VAL A 97 -11.36 15.55 1.99
N TRP A 98 -10.75 14.46 1.55
CA TRP A 98 -9.32 14.27 1.46
C TRP A 98 -8.96 14.06 0.00
N ALA A 99 -7.84 14.63 -0.44
CA ALA A 99 -7.36 14.44 -1.80
C ALA A 99 -5.90 13.99 -1.80
N GLU A 100 -5.61 12.96 -2.58
CA GLU A 100 -4.28 12.40 -2.73
C GLU A 100 -3.92 12.27 -4.21
N ARG A 101 -2.67 12.60 -4.52
CA ARG A 101 -2.03 12.38 -5.81
C ARG A 101 -1.46 10.98 -5.88
N LEU A 102 -1.86 10.21 -6.88
CA LEU A 102 -1.43 8.83 -7.08
C LEU A 102 -0.70 8.69 -8.43
N GLY A 103 0.16 7.68 -8.55
CA GLY A 103 0.61 7.24 -9.87
C GLY A 103 -0.56 6.66 -10.65
N SER A 104 -0.53 6.75 -11.99
CA SER A 104 -1.62 6.27 -12.86
C SER A 104 -2.00 4.81 -12.61
N SER A 105 -1.01 3.94 -12.35
CA SER A 105 -1.19 2.53 -12.01
C SER A 105 -1.91 2.30 -10.68
N LEU A 106 -1.66 3.16 -9.67
CA LEU A 106 -2.39 3.11 -8.41
C LEU A 106 -3.84 3.58 -8.57
N VAL A 107 -4.12 4.48 -9.51
CA VAL A 107 -5.50 4.84 -9.86
C VAL A 107 -6.24 3.64 -10.47
N ASP A 108 -5.60 2.86 -11.35
CA ASP A 108 -6.18 1.60 -11.88
C ASP A 108 -6.45 0.59 -10.76
N LEU A 109 -5.51 0.43 -9.82
CA LEU A 109 -5.70 -0.41 -8.65
C LEU A 109 -6.88 0.05 -7.80
N CYS A 110 -6.99 1.36 -7.52
CA CYS A 110 -8.14 1.93 -6.80
C CYS A 110 -9.46 1.60 -7.49
N GLY A 111 -9.54 1.75 -8.81
CA GLY A 111 -10.72 1.34 -9.59
C GLY A 111 -11.05 -0.13 -9.36
N THR A 112 -10.06 -1.00 -9.47
CA THR A 112 -10.23 -2.45 -9.25
C THR A 112 -10.74 -2.78 -7.85
N LEU A 113 -10.21 -2.09 -6.83
CA LEU A 113 -10.66 -2.24 -5.45
C LEU A 113 -12.11 -1.81 -5.26
N LEU A 114 -12.60 -0.81 -6.00
CA LEU A 114 -13.96 -0.28 -5.84
C LEU A 114 -15.02 -1.14 -6.55
N HIS A 115 -14.64 -1.88 -7.59
CA HIS A 115 -15.52 -2.75 -8.37
C HIS A 115 -15.65 -4.19 -7.84
N GLY A 116 -14.92 -4.56 -6.79
CA GLY A 116 -14.90 -5.94 -6.32
C GLY A 116 -16.21 -6.39 -5.69
N ASP A 117 -16.72 -7.54 -6.12
CA ASP A 117 -17.89 -8.20 -5.55
C ASP A 117 -17.54 -8.90 -4.24
N THR A 118 -18.24 -8.58 -3.14
CA THR A 118 -18.00 -9.23 -1.84
C THR A 118 -18.39 -10.71 -1.88
N LEU A 119 -17.39 -11.58 -1.68
CA LEU A 119 -17.59 -13.03 -1.50
C LEU A 119 -17.79 -13.38 -0.03
N TYR A 120 -16.97 -12.77 0.82
CA TYR A 120 -17.05 -12.93 2.26
C TYR A 120 -16.91 -11.56 2.90
N ASP A 121 -17.88 -11.15 3.70
CA ASP A 121 -17.87 -9.82 4.31
C ASP A 121 -17.28 -9.81 5.74
N ASP A 122 -17.41 -10.92 6.48
CA ASP A 122 -16.94 -11.05 7.86
C ASP A 122 -16.41 -12.46 8.16
N LEU A 123 -15.17 -12.74 7.77
CA LEU A 123 -14.43 -13.92 8.23
C LEU A 123 -13.61 -13.57 9.46
N ARG A 124 -14.03 -14.02 10.64
CA ARG A 124 -13.30 -13.79 11.88
C ARG A 124 -11.95 -14.51 11.87
N LEU A 125 -10.88 -13.81 12.23
CA LEU A 125 -9.53 -14.37 12.32
C LEU A 125 -9.38 -15.41 13.43
N SER A 126 -10.26 -15.37 14.43
CA SER A 126 -10.33 -16.38 15.50
C SER A 126 -10.74 -17.76 14.98
N TRP A 127 -11.42 -17.81 13.83
CA TRP A 127 -11.91 -19.04 13.18
C TRP A 127 -11.24 -19.33 11.84
N THR A 128 -10.50 -18.36 11.29
CA THR A 128 -9.91 -18.42 9.95
C THR A 128 -8.40 -18.58 10.06
N HIS A 129 -7.86 -19.65 9.46
CA HIS A 129 -6.42 -19.82 9.33
C HIS A 129 -5.91 -19.09 8.08
N TRP A 130 -5.19 -17.98 8.28
CA TRP A 130 -4.78 -17.06 7.21
C TRP A 130 -4.01 -17.73 6.05
N PRO A 131 -2.93 -18.51 6.28
CA PRO A 131 -2.26 -19.23 5.20
C PRO A 131 -3.17 -20.18 4.42
N SER A 132 -4.14 -20.80 5.09
CA SER A 132 -5.09 -21.71 4.44
C SER A 132 -6.11 -20.97 3.59
N LEU A 133 -6.58 -19.80 4.03
CA LEU A 133 -7.46 -18.94 3.25
C LEU A 133 -6.78 -18.52 1.94
N LEU A 134 -5.54 -18.01 2.03
CA LEU A 134 -4.80 -17.58 0.84
C LEU A 134 -4.47 -18.76 -0.08
N ALA A 135 -4.07 -19.91 0.47
CA ALA A 135 -3.86 -21.12 -0.33
C ALA A 135 -5.14 -21.58 -1.03
N ASP A 136 -6.30 -21.47 -0.38
CA ASP A 136 -7.58 -21.83 -0.98
C ASP A 136 -7.96 -20.89 -2.11
N LEU A 137 -7.93 -19.58 -1.86
CA LEU A 137 -8.19 -18.57 -2.87
C LEU A 137 -7.19 -18.69 -4.05
N GLY A 138 -5.95 -19.09 -3.79
CA GLY A 138 -4.93 -19.28 -4.82
C GLY A 138 -5.17 -20.52 -5.70
N ARG A 139 -5.85 -21.54 -5.18
CA ARG A 139 -6.30 -22.69 -6.00
C ARG A 139 -7.53 -22.36 -6.84
N ARG A 140 -8.30 -21.35 -6.45
CA ARG A 140 -9.46 -20.89 -7.22
C ARG A 140 -9.00 -20.03 -8.40
N ARG A 141 -9.65 -20.19 -9.55
CA ARG A 141 -9.39 -19.34 -10.72
C ARG A 141 -9.99 -17.96 -10.50
N GLY A 142 -9.18 -16.92 -10.74
CA GLY A 142 -9.62 -15.53 -10.72
C GLY A 142 -8.66 -14.63 -9.95
N ALA A 143 -9.11 -13.40 -9.68
CA ALA A 143 -8.43 -12.45 -8.83
C ALA A 143 -9.29 -12.11 -7.60
N TYR A 144 -8.61 -11.86 -6.49
CA TYR A 144 -9.21 -11.64 -5.18
C TYR A 144 -8.53 -10.49 -4.46
N VAL A 145 -9.32 -9.66 -3.78
CA VAL A 145 -8.83 -8.67 -2.82
C VAL A 145 -9.19 -9.17 -1.44
N VAL A 146 -8.19 -9.37 -0.59
CA VAL A 146 -8.36 -9.81 0.78
C VAL A 146 -7.98 -8.65 1.69
N GLU A 147 -8.96 -8.10 2.37
CA GLU A 147 -8.80 -7.03 3.34
C GLU A 147 -8.88 -7.59 4.75
N ILE A 148 -7.91 -7.22 5.59
CA ILE A 148 -7.85 -7.59 7.00
C ILE A 148 -8.02 -6.33 7.84
N THR A 149 -8.92 -6.39 8.83
CA THR A 149 -9.10 -5.35 9.84
C THR A 149 -8.79 -5.94 11.20
N THR A 150 -7.82 -5.36 11.89
CA THR A 150 -7.37 -5.77 13.22
C THR A 150 -7.34 -4.55 14.16
N PRO A 151 -7.24 -4.72 15.48
CA PRO A 151 -7.07 -3.59 16.40
C PRO A 151 -5.81 -2.75 16.14
N VAL A 152 -4.79 -3.33 15.49
CA VAL A 152 -3.53 -2.64 15.17
C VAL A 152 -3.55 -1.92 13.82
N GLY A 153 -4.59 -2.11 13.01
CA GLY A 153 -4.75 -1.46 11.71
C GLY A 153 -5.43 -2.32 10.66
N ARG A 154 -5.48 -1.77 9.45
CA ARG A 154 -6.05 -2.41 8.24
C ARG A 154 -4.96 -2.76 7.24
N GLY A 155 -5.20 -3.84 6.50
CA GLY A 155 -4.31 -4.31 5.45
C GLY A 155 -5.05 -4.90 4.27
N VAL A 156 -4.44 -4.88 3.10
CA VAL A 156 -4.98 -5.44 1.87
C VAL A 156 -3.90 -6.25 1.18
N THR A 157 -4.24 -7.47 0.78
CA THR A 157 -3.47 -8.23 -0.20
C THR A 157 -4.34 -8.52 -1.40
N CYS A 158 -3.78 -8.36 -2.59
CA CYS A 158 -4.44 -8.80 -3.81
C CYS A 158 -3.81 -10.09 -4.29
N MET A 159 -4.64 -11.00 -4.78
CA MET A 159 -4.21 -12.25 -5.36
C MET A 159 -4.70 -12.37 -6.80
N ALA A 160 -3.83 -12.83 -7.68
CA ALA A 160 -4.12 -13.12 -9.07
C ALA A 160 -3.30 -14.34 -9.52
N ASP A 161 -3.86 -15.17 -10.40
CA ASP A 161 -3.18 -16.34 -10.96
C ASP A 161 -2.53 -17.26 -9.92
N GLY A 162 -3.22 -17.44 -8.79
CA GLY A 162 -2.79 -18.29 -7.69
C GLY A 162 -1.63 -17.74 -6.85
N ARG A 163 -1.28 -16.46 -7.00
CA ARG A 163 -0.20 -15.79 -6.28
C ARG A 163 -0.68 -14.49 -5.66
N GLN A 164 -0.03 -14.09 -4.56
CA GLN A 164 -0.18 -12.73 -4.04
C GLN A 164 0.54 -11.77 -4.99
N ALA A 165 -0.20 -10.81 -5.53
CA ALA A 165 0.31 -9.81 -6.47
C ALA A 165 0.92 -8.61 -5.74
N LEU A 166 0.29 -8.18 -4.64
CA LEU A 166 0.73 -7.04 -3.83
C LEU A 166 0.11 -7.09 -2.43
N SER A 167 0.73 -6.40 -1.47
CA SER A 167 0.19 -6.17 -0.13
C SER A 167 0.49 -4.75 0.34
N TYR A 168 -0.39 -4.14 1.13
CA TYR A 168 -0.15 -2.85 1.79
C TYR A 168 -1.03 -2.70 3.04
N THR A 169 -0.70 -1.76 3.92
CA THR A 169 -1.48 -1.43 5.13
C THR A 169 -1.75 0.06 5.25
N ASP A 170 -2.61 0.43 6.18
CA ASP A 170 -2.79 1.83 6.57
C ASP A 170 -1.50 2.48 7.11
N ILE A 171 -0.63 1.70 7.77
CA ILE A 171 0.69 2.14 8.26
C ILE A 171 1.75 2.10 7.15
N HIS A 172 1.69 1.11 6.26
CA HIS A 172 2.57 0.96 5.10
C HIS A 172 1.75 0.99 3.81
N PRO A 173 1.29 2.19 3.39
CA PRO A 173 0.35 2.32 2.27
C PRO A 173 1.01 2.19 0.90
N SER A 174 2.34 2.16 0.86
CA SER A 174 3.10 1.72 -0.30
C SER A 174 3.00 0.20 -0.42
N LEU A 175 3.01 -0.27 -1.67
CA LEU A 175 3.04 -1.69 -1.97
C LEU A 175 4.29 -2.31 -1.34
N GLY A 176 4.07 -3.35 -0.56
CA GLY A 176 5.05 -3.96 0.32
C GLY A 176 5.06 -5.48 0.20
N ASP A 177 5.81 -6.08 1.13
CA ASP A 177 6.02 -7.52 1.21
C ASP A 177 4.69 -8.27 1.43
N PRO A 178 4.37 -9.31 0.63
CA PRO A 178 3.26 -10.24 0.88
C PRO A 178 3.21 -10.82 2.32
N ALA A 179 4.35 -10.92 3.01
CA ALA A 179 4.41 -11.40 4.40
C ALA A 179 3.84 -10.40 5.43
N LEU A 180 3.62 -9.13 5.05
CA LEU A 180 3.26 -8.06 5.97
C LEU A 180 1.92 -8.33 6.68
N LEU A 181 0.95 -8.93 5.98
CA LEU A 181 -0.36 -9.25 6.56
C LEU A 181 -0.36 -10.55 7.38
N GLU A 182 0.63 -11.42 7.20
CA GLU A 182 0.74 -12.64 7.99
C GLU A 182 0.97 -12.32 9.47
N ALA A 183 1.81 -11.32 9.75
CA ALA A 183 2.04 -10.81 11.10
C ALA A 183 0.79 -10.15 11.71
N MET A 184 -0.06 -9.51 10.90
CA MET A 184 -1.33 -8.97 11.40
C MET A 184 -2.31 -10.09 11.74
N ALA A 185 -2.39 -11.12 10.88
CA ALA A 185 -3.29 -12.25 11.06
C ALA A 185 -2.87 -13.20 12.20
N SER A 186 -1.58 -13.25 12.55
CA SER A 186 -1.07 -14.19 13.57
C SER A 186 -1.68 -13.98 14.96
N ASN A 187 -2.17 -12.78 15.26
CA ASN A 187 -2.80 -12.45 16.53
C ASN A 187 -4.23 -13.05 16.65
N LYS A 188 -4.80 -13.58 15.57
CA LYS A 188 -6.14 -14.18 15.51
C LYS A 188 -7.27 -13.25 15.97
N GLU A 189 -7.02 -11.95 15.95
CA GLU A 189 -7.96 -10.92 16.38
C GLU A 189 -8.27 -9.99 15.21
N GLY A 190 -9.56 -9.83 14.92
CA GLY A 190 -10.05 -9.05 13.79
C GLY A 190 -10.89 -9.86 12.82
N MET A 191 -11.09 -9.29 11.64
CA MET A 191 -11.99 -9.78 10.60
C MET A 191 -11.36 -9.63 9.23
N VAL A 192 -11.75 -10.51 8.32
CA VAL A 192 -11.28 -10.56 6.93
C VAL A 192 -12.47 -10.43 6.00
N ARG A 193 -12.36 -9.52 5.03
CA ARG A 193 -13.27 -9.35 3.91
C ARG A 193 -12.57 -9.82 2.64
N VAL A 194 -13.26 -10.63 1.84
CA VAL A 194 -12.76 -11.12 0.56
C VAL A 194 -13.68 -10.65 -0.53
N ARG A 195 -13.12 -10.00 -1.54
CA ARG A 195 -13.82 -9.55 -2.73
C ARG A 195 -13.25 -10.23 -3.96
N ARG A 196 -14.12 -10.64 -4.87
CA ARG A 196 -13.75 -11.09 -6.20
C ARG A 196 -13.67 -9.90 -7.12
N VAL A 197 -12.69 -9.90 -7.99
CA VAL A 197 -12.34 -8.78 -8.87
C VAL A 197 -12.05 -9.34 -10.26
N ALA A 198 -12.23 -8.50 -11.27
CA ALA A 198 -11.97 -8.92 -12.64
C ALA A 198 -10.46 -9.15 -12.84
N ALA A 199 -10.08 -10.34 -13.32
CA ALA A 199 -8.68 -10.77 -13.33
C ALA A 199 -7.82 -9.99 -14.33
N ASP A 200 -8.43 -9.51 -15.42
CA ASP A 200 -7.83 -8.61 -16.40
C ASP A 200 -7.43 -7.26 -15.81
N GLN A 201 -8.10 -6.82 -14.74
CA GLN A 201 -7.80 -5.56 -14.05
C GLN A 201 -6.55 -5.63 -13.16
N PHE A 202 -6.09 -6.84 -12.78
CA PHE A 202 -4.83 -7.05 -12.04
C PHE A 202 -3.62 -7.26 -12.95
N GLN A 203 -3.83 -7.47 -14.25
CA GLN A 203 -2.78 -7.76 -15.23
C GLN A 203 -1.97 -6.52 -15.64
N VAL A 204 -2.27 -5.35 -15.05
CA VAL A 204 -1.38 -4.19 -15.09
C VAL A 204 -0.27 -4.43 -14.09
N GLU A 205 0.74 -5.13 -14.58
CA GLU A 205 2.04 -5.27 -13.95
C GLU A 205 2.42 -3.97 -13.24
N LEU A 206 2.61 -4.09 -11.92
CA LEU A 206 3.39 -3.17 -11.12
C LEU A 206 4.85 -3.23 -11.60
N GLU A 207 5.10 -2.79 -12.84
CA GLU A 207 6.42 -2.38 -13.32
C GLU A 207 6.82 -1.04 -12.67
N LEU A 208 6.80 -0.97 -11.35
CA LEU A 208 7.32 0.13 -10.53
C LEU A 208 7.83 -0.53 -9.25
N ASP A 209 9.07 -1.03 -9.20
CA ASP A 209 10.26 -0.23 -8.88
C ASP A 209 11.58 -0.81 -9.45
N GLY A 210 11.60 -1.19 -10.72
CA GLY A 210 12.83 -1.66 -11.40
C GLY A 210 13.74 -0.55 -11.95
N ALA A 211 13.29 0.71 -12.03
CA ALA A 211 13.99 1.78 -12.77
C ALA A 211 14.65 2.87 -11.91
N ALA A 212 14.59 2.78 -10.57
CA ALA A 212 15.28 3.70 -9.66
C ALA A 212 16.64 3.17 -9.14
N GLN A 213 17.16 2.08 -9.70
CA GLN A 213 18.53 1.61 -9.49
C GLN A 213 19.22 1.40 -10.85
N GLY A 214 19.85 2.45 -11.38
CA GLY A 214 20.67 2.28 -12.59
C GLY A 214 21.02 3.52 -13.40
N HIS A 215 21.38 4.64 -12.78
CA HIS A 215 22.17 5.70 -13.45
C HIS A 215 23.36 6.18 -12.61
N ALA A 216 23.94 5.27 -11.81
CA ALA A 216 25.30 5.42 -11.30
C ALA A 216 26.21 4.48 -12.11
N GLY A 217 26.73 4.97 -13.24
CA GLY A 217 27.63 4.16 -14.05
C GLY A 217 27.82 4.59 -15.50
N ARG A 218 27.92 5.90 -15.79
CA ARG A 218 28.52 6.32 -17.06
C ARG A 218 29.21 7.68 -16.97
N ASP A 219 30.24 7.75 -16.13
CA ASP A 219 31.32 8.73 -16.30
C ASP A 219 32.66 7.99 -16.31
N GLY A 220 33.22 7.87 -17.51
CA GLY A 220 34.45 7.14 -17.77
C GLY A 220 34.98 7.36 -19.18
N ALA A 221 34.90 8.59 -19.69
CA ALA A 221 35.64 9.03 -20.87
C ALA A 221 36.00 10.51 -20.69
N GLY A 222 37.15 10.76 -20.09
CA GLY A 222 37.63 12.11 -19.82
C GLY A 222 37.97 12.89 -21.10
N PRO A 223 37.81 14.22 -21.11
CA PRO A 223 38.49 15.08 -22.06
C PRO A 223 39.86 15.51 -21.52
N ARG A 224 40.88 15.29 -22.35
CA ARG A 224 42.28 15.69 -22.20
C ARG A 224 42.42 17.23 -22.15
N PRO A 225 43.37 17.78 -21.37
CA PRO A 225 43.53 19.23 -21.21
C PRO A 225 44.22 19.88 -22.42
N ALA A 226 43.73 21.05 -22.83
CA ALA A 226 44.39 21.93 -23.79
C ALA A 226 45.23 22.98 -23.06
N ALA A 227 46.45 23.18 -23.54
CA ALA A 227 47.42 24.18 -23.07
C ALA A 227 47.09 25.60 -23.58
N PRO A 228 47.60 26.66 -22.91
CA PRO A 228 47.20 28.04 -23.17
C PRO A 228 47.99 28.67 -24.33
N THR A 229 47.34 29.52 -25.13
CA THR A 229 48.03 30.42 -26.05
C THR A 229 47.59 31.85 -25.77
N GLY A 230 48.58 32.72 -25.56
CA GLY A 230 48.43 34.04 -24.98
C GLY A 230 47.75 35.11 -25.85
N ALA A 231 47.38 36.19 -25.16
CA ALA A 231 47.18 37.52 -25.73
C ALA A 231 48.54 38.14 -26.13
N PRO A 232 48.60 39.20 -26.95
CA PRO A 232 48.26 40.54 -26.41
C PRO A 232 47.60 41.53 -27.40
N ALA A 233 46.92 42.53 -26.79
CA ALA A 233 46.78 43.97 -27.13
C ALA A 233 46.25 44.36 -28.54
N THR A 234 45.42 45.38 -28.74
CA THR A 234 45.36 46.75 -28.18
C THR A 234 44.00 47.41 -28.49
N ASP A 235 43.62 48.32 -27.59
CA ASP A 235 42.96 49.63 -27.77
C ASP A 235 41.60 49.80 -28.49
N GLY A 236 40.70 50.52 -27.80
CA GLY A 236 39.96 51.61 -28.44
C GLY A 236 38.50 51.83 -28.01
N SER A 237 38.33 52.69 -26.99
CA SER A 237 37.25 53.69 -26.87
C SER A 237 35.81 53.32 -26.44
N THR A 238 35.31 54.22 -25.60
CA THR A 238 34.10 54.26 -24.75
C THR A 238 32.82 54.76 -25.51
N PRO A 239 31.62 54.89 -24.87
CA PRO A 239 30.29 54.53 -25.40
C PRO A 239 29.47 55.77 -25.89
N PRO A 240 28.19 55.65 -26.36
CA PRO A 240 27.03 55.60 -25.45
C PRO A 240 25.76 54.85 -25.94
N VAL A 241 24.79 54.73 -25.03
CA VAL A 241 23.38 54.23 -25.07
C VAL A 241 22.47 55.10 -25.99
N PRO A 242 21.14 54.88 -26.18
CA PRO A 242 20.30 53.73 -26.57
C PRO A 242 19.56 53.95 -27.94
N ARG A 243 18.93 52.92 -28.52
CA ARG A 243 17.68 53.12 -29.28
C ARG A 243 16.86 51.85 -29.47
N ALA A 244 15.57 51.96 -29.17
CA ALA A 244 14.53 51.01 -29.51
C ALA A 244 14.27 51.00 -31.03
N THR A 245 14.03 49.80 -31.56
CA THR A 245 13.22 49.57 -32.77
C THR A 245 12.48 48.26 -32.59
N ASP A 246 11.15 48.34 -32.63
CA ASP A 246 10.25 47.28 -33.05
C ASP A 246 10.79 46.56 -34.29
N THR A 247 10.53 45.27 -34.44
CA THR A 247 10.21 44.58 -35.71
C THR A 247 9.98 43.08 -35.48
N GLU A 248 8.75 42.67 -35.80
CA GLU A 248 8.30 41.39 -36.37
C GLU A 248 8.25 40.10 -35.53
N GLU A 249 6.98 39.73 -35.29
CA GLU A 249 6.45 38.38 -35.30
C GLU A 249 7.19 37.46 -36.30
N ARG A 250 7.74 36.36 -35.77
CA ARG A 250 8.12 35.21 -36.59
C ARG A 250 7.32 34.00 -36.12
N SER A 251 6.27 33.72 -36.88
CA SER A 251 5.49 32.49 -36.81
C SER A 251 6.39 31.27 -36.96
N VAL A 252 6.25 30.32 -36.04
CA VAL A 252 6.84 28.98 -36.14
C VAL A 252 5.73 28.02 -36.61
N PRO A 253 5.93 27.23 -37.68
CA PRO A 253 4.89 26.33 -38.18
C PRO A 253 4.76 25.09 -37.29
N SER A 254 3.54 24.87 -36.78
CA SER A 254 3.11 23.64 -36.12
C SER A 254 3.09 22.48 -37.12
N ARG A 255 3.81 21.39 -36.81
CA ARG A 255 3.68 20.10 -37.51
C ARG A 255 2.28 19.54 -37.27
N GLN A 256 1.45 19.53 -38.31
CA GLN A 256 0.22 18.73 -38.37
C GLN A 256 0.58 17.25 -38.53
N TRP A 257 0.04 16.43 -37.65
CA TRP A 257 -0.03 14.98 -37.84
C TRP A 257 -1.37 14.64 -38.51
N PRO A 258 -1.42 13.70 -39.49
CA PRO A 258 -2.67 13.34 -40.15
C PRO A 258 -3.57 12.53 -39.21
N SER A 259 -4.84 12.94 -39.14
CA SER A 259 -5.93 12.23 -38.48
C SER A 259 -6.23 10.93 -39.22
N THR A 260 -6.11 9.79 -38.53
CA THR A 260 -6.62 8.51 -39.06
C THR A 260 -8.11 8.43 -38.73
N THR A 261 -8.96 8.65 -39.73
CA THR A 261 -10.40 8.40 -39.67
C THR A 261 -10.68 6.91 -39.84
N TRP A 262 -11.19 6.26 -38.79
CA TRP A 262 -11.81 4.94 -38.90
C TRP A 262 -13.30 5.12 -39.20
N ASN A 263 -13.68 4.85 -40.45
CA ASN A 263 -15.08 4.74 -40.86
C ASN A 263 -15.67 3.46 -40.27
N ARG A 264 -16.65 3.60 -39.37
CA ARG A 264 -17.58 2.54 -38.98
C ARG A 264 -18.82 2.69 -39.86
N THR A 265 -19.07 1.67 -40.67
CA THR A 265 -20.30 1.56 -41.46
C THR A 265 -21.37 0.90 -40.59
N ASP A 266 -22.40 1.67 -40.24
CA ASP A 266 -23.68 1.12 -39.79
C ASP A 266 -24.49 0.66 -41.02
N PRO A 267 -25.27 -0.41 -40.91
CA PRO A 267 -26.54 -0.48 -41.61
C PRO A 267 -27.70 -0.43 -40.61
N ALA A 268 -28.60 0.53 -40.84
CA ALA A 268 -29.90 0.64 -40.21
C ALA A 268 -31.00 0.09 -41.14
N GLY A 269 -32.05 -0.45 -40.52
CA GLY A 269 -33.39 -0.70 -41.09
C GLY A 269 -33.58 -2.09 -41.69
N GLU A 270 -34.68 -2.80 -41.51
CA GLU A 270 -36.01 -2.49 -40.98
C GLU A 270 -36.75 -3.82 -40.69
N ALA A 271 -37.81 -3.73 -39.90
CA ALA A 271 -38.65 -4.84 -39.44
C ALA A 271 -39.49 -5.51 -40.54
N ASP A 272 -39.86 -6.79 -40.36
CA ASP A 272 -41.24 -7.22 -40.55
C ASP A 272 -41.59 -8.55 -39.85
N GLU A 273 -42.87 -8.68 -39.52
CA GLU A 273 -43.54 -9.69 -38.70
C GLU A 273 -43.77 -11.08 -39.35
N ALA A 274 -43.93 -12.07 -38.45
CA ALA A 274 -44.79 -13.26 -38.51
C ALA A 274 -44.52 -14.42 -39.50
N ALA A 275 -44.22 -15.60 -38.94
CA ALA A 275 -44.98 -16.85 -39.16
C ALA A 275 -44.46 -18.00 -38.27
N GLU A 276 -45.39 -18.66 -37.56
CA GLU A 276 -45.20 -19.95 -36.91
C GLU A 276 -44.88 -21.07 -37.92
N ALA A 277 -43.97 -21.98 -37.55
CA ALA A 277 -44.10 -23.42 -37.80
C ALA A 277 -43.08 -24.21 -36.96
N ASP A 278 -43.61 -24.91 -35.97
CA ASP A 278 -43.32 -26.29 -35.57
C ASP A 278 -42.15 -26.99 -36.30
N LEU A 279 -41.09 -27.31 -35.56
CA LEU A 279 -40.30 -28.53 -35.76
C LEU A 279 -39.68 -28.98 -34.43
N THR A 280 -40.14 -30.14 -34.02
CA THR A 280 -39.71 -30.97 -32.90
C THR A 280 -38.42 -31.73 -33.20
N ALA A 281 -37.71 -32.06 -32.12
CA ALA A 281 -36.76 -33.17 -31.95
C ALA A 281 -35.28 -33.00 -32.39
N ASP A 282 -34.45 -32.84 -31.36
CA ASP A 282 -33.43 -33.82 -30.90
C ASP A 282 -32.03 -33.82 -31.55
N ALA A 283 -31.04 -33.38 -30.74
CA ALA A 283 -29.68 -33.94 -30.57
C ALA A 283 -28.83 -32.94 -29.73
N THR A 284 -28.91 -32.94 -28.40
CA THR A 284 -27.99 -33.58 -27.43
C THR A 284 -26.54 -33.04 -27.38
N GLU A 285 -26.09 -32.77 -26.14
CA GLU A 285 -24.71 -32.56 -25.64
C GLU A 285 -24.12 -31.14 -25.62
N ALA A 286 -24.46 -30.40 -24.57
CA ALA A 286 -23.50 -29.54 -23.86
C ALA A 286 -23.75 -29.65 -22.34
N GLY A 287 -22.77 -30.23 -21.65
CA GLY A 287 -22.82 -30.79 -20.30
C GLY A 287 -23.49 -29.97 -19.21
N ALA A 288 -24.48 -30.59 -18.58
CA ALA A 288 -24.96 -30.23 -17.25
C ALA A 288 -23.82 -30.34 -16.22
N LEU A 289 -23.52 -29.22 -15.56
CA LEU A 289 -22.69 -29.21 -14.36
C LEU A 289 -23.51 -29.80 -13.21
N THR A 290 -23.02 -30.91 -12.66
CA THR A 290 -23.53 -31.53 -11.44
C THR A 290 -23.46 -30.56 -10.27
N ASP A 291 -24.59 -30.35 -9.61
CA ASP A 291 -24.67 -29.81 -8.25
C ASP A 291 -23.83 -30.66 -7.31
N VAL A 292 -22.64 -30.18 -6.96
CA VAL A 292 -21.85 -30.76 -5.87
C VAL A 292 -22.40 -30.16 -4.58
N ALA A 293 -23.26 -30.92 -3.91
CA ALA A 293 -23.69 -30.60 -2.55
C ALA A 293 -22.46 -30.46 -1.65
N TRP A 294 -22.22 -29.24 -1.20
CA TRP A 294 -21.16 -28.89 -0.25
C TRP A 294 -21.41 -29.64 1.07
N VAL A 295 -20.41 -30.40 1.53
CA VAL A 295 -20.42 -31.06 2.84
C VAL A 295 -19.58 -30.22 3.81
N PRO A 296 -20.13 -29.79 4.96
CA PRO A 296 -19.38 -29.00 5.92
C PRO A 296 -18.19 -29.79 6.51
N PRO A 297 -17.06 -29.12 6.82
CA PRO A 297 -15.79 -29.77 7.18
C PRO A 297 -15.81 -30.57 8.50
N TRP A 298 -16.88 -30.47 9.30
CA TRP A 298 -17.04 -31.21 10.56
C TRP A 298 -17.75 -32.57 10.40
N GLU A 299 -18.30 -32.91 9.23
CA GLU A 299 -18.97 -34.20 8.97
C GLU A 299 -18.05 -35.29 8.36
N ALA A 300 -16.79 -34.97 8.08
CA ALA A 300 -15.81 -35.97 7.67
C ALA A 300 -15.42 -36.87 8.86
N ARG A 301 -16.13 -37.98 9.04
CA ARG A 301 -15.72 -39.08 9.94
C ARG A 301 -14.41 -39.71 9.43
N TRP A 302 -13.29 -39.27 9.98
CA TRP A 302 -11.99 -39.91 9.80
C TRP A 302 -12.01 -41.31 10.42
N ARG A 303 -11.84 -42.35 9.60
CA ARG A 303 -11.56 -43.73 10.05
C ARG A 303 -10.16 -43.81 10.65
N ASP A 304 -10.11 -44.33 11.88
CA ASP A 304 -9.11 -45.20 12.48
C ASP A 304 -7.64 -44.99 12.06
N ALA A 305 -6.95 -44.11 12.79
CA ALA A 305 -5.51 -44.23 13.02
C ALA A 305 -5.29 -44.98 14.35
N PRO A 306 -4.34 -45.93 14.43
CA PRO A 306 -4.23 -46.82 15.58
C PRO A 306 -3.78 -46.09 16.84
N GLU A 307 -4.36 -46.49 17.98
CA GLU A 307 -4.08 -45.94 19.30
C GLU A 307 -2.58 -45.97 19.65
N PRO A 308 -2.01 -44.89 20.18
CA PRO A 308 -0.67 -44.92 20.75
C PRO A 308 -0.72 -45.65 22.09
N THR A 309 0.01 -46.77 22.15
CA THR A 309 0.26 -47.55 23.36
C THR A 309 0.91 -46.69 24.44
N ALA A 310 0.42 -46.83 25.66
CA ALA A 310 0.82 -46.06 26.83
C ALA A 310 2.23 -46.42 27.36
N GLU A 311 2.89 -45.36 27.87
CA GLU A 311 3.85 -45.29 29.00
C GLU A 311 5.34 -45.73 28.83
N PRO A 312 6.27 -45.26 29.71
CA PRO A 312 6.14 -44.29 30.81
C PRO A 312 7.16 -43.12 30.81
N ALA A 313 6.89 -42.17 31.71
CA ALA A 313 7.67 -41.00 32.07
C ALA A 313 9.16 -41.25 32.38
N THR A 314 10.04 -40.32 32.01
CA THR A 314 11.41 -40.20 32.54
C THR A 314 11.92 -38.75 32.45
N THR A 315 12.04 -38.14 33.64
CA THR A 315 12.96 -37.09 34.13
C THR A 315 13.28 -35.84 33.29
N ALA A 316 13.05 -34.69 33.94
CA ALA A 316 13.45 -33.35 33.56
C ALA A 316 14.98 -33.15 33.40
N PRO A 317 15.45 -32.22 32.55
CA PRO A 317 16.85 -31.81 32.54
C PRO A 317 17.12 -30.69 33.55
N THR A 318 18.10 -30.95 34.40
CA THR A 318 18.79 -30.03 35.30
C THR A 318 19.48 -28.90 34.52
N TYR A 319 19.26 -27.66 34.94
CA TYR A 319 20.01 -26.49 34.49
C TYR A 319 21.51 -26.62 34.82
N ALA A 320 22.35 -26.74 33.81
CA ALA A 320 23.80 -26.65 33.94
C ALA A 320 24.22 -25.17 34.02
N GLN A 321 24.74 -24.77 35.18
CA GLN A 321 25.46 -23.52 35.38
C GLN A 321 26.76 -23.53 34.56
N TRP A 322 26.91 -22.57 33.66
CA TRP A 322 28.15 -22.30 32.96
C TRP A 322 28.97 -21.29 33.76
N LYS A 323 30.19 -21.69 34.11
CA LYS A 323 31.21 -20.83 34.74
C LYS A 323 31.72 -19.82 33.72
N VAL A 324 31.60 -18.54 34.04
CA VAL A 324 32.27 -17.45 33.31
C VAL A 324 33.77 -17.51 33.64
N ASN A 325 34.58 -17.71 32.60
CA ASN A 325 36.03 -17.66 32.69
C ASN A 325 36.46 -16.19 32.52
N THR A 326 36.95 -15.58 33.59
CA THR A 326 37.39 -14.18 33.58
C THR A 326 38.78 -14.07 32.97
N VAL A 327 38.86 -13.57 31.74
CA VAL A 327 40.10 -13.00 31.18
C VAL A 327 39.96 -11.48 31.23
N ALA A 328 40.86 -10.82 31.95
CA ALA A 328 40.91 -9.39 32.07
C ALA A 328 41.37 -8.74 30.75
N VAL A 329 40.54 -7.84 30.20
CA VAL A 329 40.88 -6.92 29.11
C VAL A 329 40.40 -5.53 29.54
N PRO A 330 41.18 -4.45 29.34
CA PRO A 330 40.81 -3.13 29.81
C PRO A 330 39.85 -2.49 28.80
N SER A 331 38.56 -2.45 29.12
CA SER A 331 37.59 -1.74 28.29
C SER A 331 36.70 -0.89 29.18
N GLY A 332 36.80 0.43 29.04
CA GLY A 332 35.75 1.32 29.51
C GLY A 332 34.41 0.97 28.84
N PRO A 333 33.27 1.45 29.38
CA PRO A 333 31.98 1.22 28.74
C PRO A 333 32.01 1.76 27.31
N VAL A 334 31.66 0.92 26.33
CA VAL A 334 31.62 1.31 24.91
C VAL A 334 30.71 2.53 24.78
N THR A 335 31.23 3.59 24.18
CA THR A 335 30.49 4.83 23.95
C THR A 335 29.73 4.76 22.63
N VAL A 336 28.58 5.44 22.54
CA VAL A 336 27.74 5.43 21.33
C VAL A 336 28.51 5.95 20.12
N GLY A 337 29.38 6.95 20.29
CA GLY A 337 30.17 7.54 19.21
C GLY A 337 31.08 6.53 18.49
N GLU A 338 31.54 5.50 19.18
CA GLU A 338 32.42 4.48 18.58
C GLU A 338 31.69 3.48 17.68
N VAL A 339 30.38 3.30 17.86
CA VAL A 339 29.56 2.30 17.15
C VAL A 339 28.39 2.93 16.37
N LEU A 340 28.33 4.26 16.33
CA LEU A 340 27.21 5.04 15.79
C LEU A 340 26.77 4.61 14.39
N ASP A 341 27.71 4.48 13.45
CA ASP A 341 27.41 4.10 12.06
C ASP A 341 26.87 2.67 11.93
N HIS A 342 27.21 1.79 12.87
CA HIS A 342 26.67 0.43 12.91
C HIS A 342 25.24 0.43 13.48
N LEU A 343 25.02 1.17 14.57
CA LEU A 343 23.70 1.31 15.19
C LEU A 343 22.70 1.99 14.24
N ARG A 344 23.09 3.06 13.54
CA ARG A 344 22.24 3.73 12.54
C ARG A 344 21.82 2.78 11.42
N ARG A 345 22.74 1.95 10.90
CA ARG A 345 22.40 0.97 9.85
C ARG A 345 21.37 -0.06 10.32
N ILE A 346 21.47 -0.52 11.57
CA ILE A 346 20.47 -1.42 12.15
C ILE A 346 19.12 -0.69 12.26
N ALA A 347 19.11 0.55 12.77
CA ALA A 347 17.90 1.36 12.87
C ALA A 347 17.24 1.61 11.51
N GLN A 348 18.01 1.99 10.48
CA GLN A 348 17.52 2.23 9.12
C GLN A 348 16.94 0.97 8.48
N ARG A 349 17.61 -0.17 8.65
CA ARG A 349 17.13 -1.44 8.10
C ARG A 349 15.83 -1.91 8.77
N ARG A 350 15.70 -1.70 10.08
CA ARG A 350 14.53 -2.17 10.86
C ARG A 350 13.36 -1.20 10.81
N LEU A 351 13.61 0.11 10.81
CA LEU A 351 12.57 1.14 10.96
C LEU A 351 12.37 2.00 9.71
N GLN A 352 13.24 1.91 8.70
CA GLN A 352 13.17 2.67 7.45
C GLN A 352 12.92 4.17 7.69
N ARG A 353 11.75 4.69 7.27
CA ARG A 353 11.37 6.11 7.42
C ARG A 353 11.18 6.54 8.88
N SER A 354 10.97 5.59 9.80
CA SER A 354 10.81 5.83 11.23
C SER A 354 12.14 5.82 11.99
N ALA A 355 13.27 5.54 11.33
CA ALA A 355 14.58 5.48 11.94
C ALA A 355 15.04 6.85 12.48
N SER A 356 14.58 7.96 11.91
CA SER A 356 15.07 9.31 12.24
C SER A 356 14.95 9.68 13.71
N ARG A 357 13.92 9.19 14.42
CA ARG A 357 13.79 9.41 15.87
C ARG A 357 14.84 8.67 16.68
N VAL A 358 15.17 7.44 16.28
CA VAL A 358 16.22 6.63 16.92
C VAL A 358 17.59 7.21 16.59
N GLU A 359 17.79 7.67 15.36
CA GLU A 359 19.02 8.34 14.94
C GLU A 359 19.29 9.61 15.74
N THR A 360 18.27 10.44 16.03
CA THR A 360 18.43 11.61 16.89
C THR A 360 18.94 11.24 18.29
N VAL A 361 18.37 10.20 18.91
CA VAL A 361 18.79 9.75 20.26
C VAL A 361 20.21 9.15 20.23
N LEU A 362 20.56 8.43 19.17
CA LEU A 362 21.92 7.93 18.98
C LEU A 362 22.93 9.06 18.74
N ASP A 363 22.55 10.11 18.03
CA ASP A 363 23.40 11.27 17.73
C ASP A 363 23.65 12.12 18.98
N GLU A 364 22.60 12.34 19.78
CA GLU A 364 22.71 12.97 21.09
C GLU A 364 23.60 12.14 22.03
N GLY A 365 23.37 10.83 22.09
CA GLY A 365 24.21 9.91 22.86
C GLY A 365 25.68 9.90 22.43
N ALA A 366 25.96 10.03 21.13
CA ALA A 366 27.32 10.14 20.60
C ALA A 366 27.98 11.48 20.96
N GLN A 367 27.24 12.59 20.83
CA GLN A 367 27.72 13.92 21.14
C GLN A 367 28.07 14.07 22.64
N GLU A 368 27.28 13.46 23.50
CA GLU A 368 27.47 13.47 24.96
C GLU A 368 28.45 12.39 25.46
N GLN A 369 28.99 11.56 24.55
CA GLN A 369 29.84 10.41 24.89
C GLN A 369 29.17 9.46 25.89
N ARG A 370 27.85 9.30 25.78
CA ARG A 370 27.07 8.41 26.64
C ARG A 370 27.45 6.94 26.38
N PRO A 371 27.43 6.10 27.43
CA PRO A 371 27.58 4.66 27.26
C PRO A 371 26.39 4.07 26.49
N VAL A 372 26.66 3.05 25.67
CA VAL A 372 25.66 2.44 24.77
C VAL A 372 24.45 1.86 25.52
N GLY A 373 24.67 1.16 26.63
CA GLY A 373 23.60 0.46 27.37
C GLY A 373 22.41 1.35 27.74
N PRO A 374 22.62 2.45 28.50
CA PRO A 374 21.54 3.36 28.86
C PRO A 374 20.84 4.02 27.68
N VAL A 375 21.54 4.26 26.57
CA VAL A 375 20.95 4.82 25.35
C VAL A 375 20.06 3.79 24.64
N LEU A 376 20.46 2.52 24.63
CA LEU A 376 19.63 1.45 24.09
C LEU A 376 18.40 1.14 24.96
N ASP A 377 18.51 1.24 26.28
CA ASP A 377 17.36 1.14 27.19
C ASP A 377 16.36 2.29 26.97
N GLU A 378 16.86 3.50 26.73
CA GLU A 378 16.04 4.66 26.36
C GLU A 378 15.31 4.42 25.04
N ILE A 379 16.02 3.95 24.01
CA ILE A 379 15.44 3.60 22.70
C ILE A 379 14.39 2.48 22.86
N ARG A 380 14.64 1.47 23.69
CA ARG A 380 13.69 0.38 23.95
C ARG A 380 12.39 0.88 24.59
N ALA A 381 12.46 1.93 25.41
CA ALA A 381 11.29 2.56 26.02
C ALA A 381 10.55 3.55 25.09
N MET A 382 11.12 3.88 23.92
CA MET A 382 10.49 4.83 23.00
C MET A 382 9.21 4.26 22.37
N SER A 383 8.16 5.07 22.35
CA SER A 383 6.98 4.84 21.53
C SER A 383 7.13 5.57 20.20
N ILE A 384 7.31 4.82 19.12
CA ILE A 384 7.37 5.35 17.76
C ILE A 384 6.03 5.05 17.08
N ARG A 385 5.33 6.10 16.65
CA ARG A 385 4.01 5.96 15.99
C ARG A 385 4.14 5.03 14.78
N GLY A 386 3.30 3.99 14.74
CA GLY A 386 3.30 3.01 13.65
C GLY A 386 4.40 1.94 13.72
N VAL A 387 5.17 1.87 14.82
CA VAL A 387 6.14 0.79 15.05
C VAL A 387 5.72 -0.01 16.28
N MET A 388 5.65 -1.33 16.13
CA MET A 388 5.33 -2.21 17.26
C MET A 388 6.45 -2.17 18.32
N PRO A 389 6.12 -2.14 19.63
CA PRO A 389 7.15 -2.20 20.69
C PRO A 389 8.07 -3.42 20.58
N ALA A 390 7.55 -4.56 20.10
CA ALA A 390 8.34 -5.74 19.82
C ALA A 390 9.41 -5.51 18.74
N THR A 391 9.09 -4.76 17.68
CA THR A 391 10.05 -4.40 16.62
C THR A 391 11.17 -3.51 17.16
N VAL A 392 10.85 -2.58 18.07
CA VAL A 392 11.86 -1.76 18.74
C VAL A 392 12.73 -2.63 19.66
N ALA A 393 12.13 -3.57 20.40
CA ALA A 393 12.86 -4.50 21.25
C ALA A 393 13.81 -5.40 20.44
N ASP A 394 13.34 -6.03 19.35
CA ASP A 394 14.15 -6.87 18.47
C ASP A 394 15.30 -6.09 17.82
N MET A 395 15.04 -4.84 17.41
CA MET A 395 16.07 -3.94 16.90
C MET A 395 17.13 -3.64 17.96
N VAL A 396 16.71 -3.35 19.19
CA VAL A 396 17.63 -3.09 20.31
C VAL A 396 18.44 -4.34 20.66
N ASP A 397 17.84 -5.52 20.64
CA ASP A 397 18.55 -6.78 20.87
C ASP A 397 19.61 -7.04 19.79
N GLU A 398 19.29 -6.72 18.54
CA GLU A 398 20.26 -6.77 17.44
C GLU A 398 21.39 -5.74 17.60
N MET A 399 21.09 -4.53 18.10
CA MET A 399 22.11 -3.53 18.42
C MET A 399 23.04 -3.98 19.55
N ILE A 400 22.50 -4.64 20.59
CA ILE A 400 23.29 -5.21 21.69
C ILE A 400 24.23 -6.29 21.14
N ALA A 401 23.70 -7.23 20.35
CA ALA A 401 24.49 -8.29 19.75
C ALA A 401 25.61 -7.75 18.82
N ALA A 402 25.32 -6.68 18.07
CA ALA A 402 26.31 -6.03 17.20
C ALA A 402 27.45 -5.36 17.98
N VAL A 403 27.16 -4.81 19.16
CA VAL A 403 28.16 -4.21 20.05
C VAL A 403 29.04 -5.28 20.69
N GLU A 404 28.47 -6.42 21.05
CA GLU A 404 29.20 -7.57 21.62
C GLU A 404 30.10 -8.29 20.61
N GLN A 405 29.73 -8.29 19.32
CA GLN A 405 30.49 -8.94 18.25
C GLN A 405 31.66 -8.11 17.70
N ARG A 406 31.95 -6.95 18.29
CA ARG A 406 33.03 -6.07 17.81
C ARG A 406 34.39 -6.78 17.97
N PRO A 407 35.14 -7.04 16.88
CA PRO A 407 36.53 -7.44 17.02
C PRO A 407 37.31 -6.25 17.59
N GLY A 408 37.99 -6.47 18.72
CA GLY A 408 38.81 -5.46 19.40
C GLY A 408 40.03 -5.01 18.60
#